data_AF-A0A0S7ZZ04-F1
#
_entry.id   AF-A0A0S7ZZ04-F1
#
_cell.length_a   1.000
_cell.length_b   1.000
_cell.length_c   1.000
_cell.angle_alpha   90.00
_cell.angle_beta   90.00
_cell.angle_gamma   90.00
#
_symmetry.space_group_name_H-M   'P 1'
#
loop_
_entity.id
_entity.type
_entity.pdbx_description
1 polymer ?
#
loop_
_entity_poly.entity_id
_entity_poly.type
_entity_poly.pdbx_seq_one_letter_code
_entity_poly.pdbx_strand_id
1 'polypeptide(L)'
;METQLLDYFRPVIDLFGDHPYLRAIAVLVLAFAIANILAFIISKIVGKLVLKTGNRLDDHVTKLLRTPVYWTVILVGTLMAIELLQLPAALSKVGRGTILSILILIWAGFVIRVARLFIRTMSARSGIHSVIRPQTQPLFNNIVIVIVVALSVYLVFNTWDIDMTAWLASAGIVGIAVGFAAKDTLANLF
;
A
#
# COMPACT_ATOMS: atom_id res chain seq x y z
N MET A 1 16.84 -6.82 12.61
CA MET A 1 16.05 -5.57 12.72
C MET A 1 14.62 -5.85 13.20
N GLU A 2 14.02 -7.00 12.88
CA GLU A 2 12.70 -7.45 13.43
C GLU A 2 12.69 -7.67 14.95
N THR A 3 13.83 -8.00 15.58
CA THR A 3 13.94 -8.23 17.03
C THR A 3 13.78 -6.97 17.90
N GLN A 4 14.09 -5.77 17.37
CA GLN A 4 14.07 -4.55 18.18
C GLN A 4 12.67 -4.02 18.49
N LEU A 5 11.67 -4.31 17.64
CA LEU A 5 10.29 -3.90 17.88
C LEU A 5 9.63 -4.76 18.96
N LEU A 6 9.98 -6.05 19.03
CA LEU A 6 9.46 -6.97 20.05
C LEU A 6 9.95 -6.59 21.45
N ASP A 7 11.19 -6.13 21.59
CA ASP A 7 11.76 -5.73 22.88
C ASP A 7 11.12 -4.47 23.47
N TYR A 8 10.60 -3.56 22.66
CA TYR A 8 9.91 -2.35 23.15
C TYR A 8 8.56 -2.67 23.79
N PHE A 9 7.88 -3.75 23.38
CA PHE A 9 6.57 -4.13 23.91
C PHE A 9 6.62 -5.24 24.96
N ARG A 10 7.78 -5.87 25.20
CA ARG A 10 8.00 -6.88 26.26
C ARG A 10 7.39 -6.53 27.64
N PRO A 11 7.60 -5.33 28.22
CA PRO A 11 7.10 -5.07 29.58
C PRO A 11 5.58 -5.04 29.67
N VAL A 12 4.88 -4.74 28.57
CA VAL A 12 3.41 -4.81 28.50
C VAL A 12 2.94 -6.26 28.28
N ILE A 13 3.71 -7.06 27.55
CA ILE A 13 3.41 -8.46 27.22
C ILE A 13 3.64 -9.38 28.44
N ASP A 14 4.68 -9.13 29.24
CA ASP A 14 5.03 -9.91 30.43
C ASP A 14 4.02 -9.72 31.59
N LEU A 15 3.21 -8.66 31.53
CA LEU A 15 2.13 -8.39 32.48
C LEU A 15 0.93 -9.36 32.36
N PHE A 16 0.83 -10.11 31.25
CA PHE A 16 -0.32 -11.01 30.95
C PHE A 16 -0.03 -12.52 31.15
N GLY A 17 1.09 -12.89 31.80
CA GLY A 17 1.42 -14.28 32.17
C GLY A 17 2.05 -15.13 31.05
N ASP A 18 2.27 -16.42 31.32
CA ASP A 18 3.01 -17.37 30.46
C ASP A 18 2.19 -18.09 29.38
N HIS A 19 0.88 -17.85 29.29
CA HIS A 19 0.05 -18.53 28.29
C HIS A 19 0.14 -17.84 26.91
N PRO A 20 0.63 -18.52 25.85
CA PRO A 20 0.85 -17.92 24.53
C PRO A 20 -0.43 -17.38 23.88
N TYR A 21 -1.58 -18.01 24.16
CA TYR A 21 -2.89 -17.56 23.68
C TYR A 21 -3.31 -16.21 24.29
N LEU A 22 -3.04 -15.97 25.59
CA LEU A 22 -3.37 -14.71 26.25
C LEU A 22 -2.53 -13.56 25.69
N ARG A 23 -1.24 -13.80 25.43
CA ARG A 23 -0.36 -12.81 24.81
C ARG A 23 -0.79 -12.46 23.38
N ALA A 24 -1.17 -13.46 22.58
CA ALA A 24 -1.68 -13.23 21.22
C ALA A 24 -2.98 -12.40 21.22
N ILE A 25 -3.91 -12.70 22.12
CA ILE A 25 -5.15 -11.91 22.28
C ILE A 25 -4.81 -10.48 22.72
N ALA A 26 -3.91 -10.29 23.69
CA ALA A 26 -3.51 -8.97 24.16
C ALA A 26 -2.91 -8.12 23.02
N VAL A 27 -2.04 -8.72 22.19
CA VAL A 27 -1.46 -8.04 21.01
C VAL A 27 -2.53 -7.67 19.99
N LEU A 28 -3.50 -8.55 19.71
CA LEU A 28 -4.61 -8.24 18.79
C LEU A 28 -5.48 -7.09 19.32
N VAL A 29 -5.80 -7.10 20.61
CA VAL A 29 -6.57 -6.03 21.26
C VAL A 29 -5.81 -4.71 21.20
N LEU A 30 -4.50 -4.73 21.50
CA LEU A 30 -3.65 -3.56 21.43
C LEU A 30 -3.53 -3.02 20.00
N ALA A 31 -3.34 -3.88 19.01
CA ALA A 31 -3.31 -3.51 17.59
C ALA A 31 -4.64 -2.90 17.15
N PHE A 32 -5.78 -3.48 17.57
CA PHE A 32 -7.09 -2.92 17.32
C PHE A 32 -7.27 -1.54 17.96
N ALA A 33 -6.84 -1.37 19.21
CA ALA A 33 -6.88 -0.07 19.88
C ALA A 33 -6.03 0.98 19.13
N ILE A 34 -4.79 0.64 18.76
CA ILE A 34 -3.90 1.51 17.99
C ILE A 34 -4.51 1.85 16.62
N ALA A 35 -5.10 0.88 15.93
CA ALA A 35 -5.73 1.08 14.63
C ALA A 35 -6.89 2.10 14.73
N ASN A 36 -7.72 1.97 15.76
CA ASN A 36 -8.81 2.92 16.03
C ASN A 36 -8.28 4.32 16.38
N ILE A 37 -7.25 4.41 17.22
CA ILE A 37 -6.61 5.68 17.56
C ILE A 37 -6.04 6.36 16.31
N LEU A 38 -5.31 5.63 15.47
CA LEU A 38 -4.76 6.17 14.22
C LEU A 38 -5.88 6.61 13.26
N ALA A 39 -6.94 5.81 13.11
CA ALA A 39 -8.08 6.18 12.29
C ALA A 39 -8.78 7.45 12.80
N PHE A 40 -8.84 7.63 14.12
CA PHE A 40 -9.38 8.84 14.77
C PHE A 40 -8.45 10.06 14.60
N ILE A 41 -7.13 9.87 14.73
CA ILE A 41 -6.15 10.94 14.51
C ILE A 41 -6.21 11.40 13.05
N ILE A 42 -6.21 10.48 12.09
CA ILE A 42 -6.29 10.79 10.65
C ILE A 42 -7.59 11.55 10.37
N SER A 43 -8.75 11.13 10.89
CA SER A 43 -10.01 11.85 10.67
C SER A 43 -10.01 13.25 11.28
N LYS A 44 -9.40 13.42 12.45
CA LYS A 44 -9.27 14.74 13.12
C LYS A 44 -8.32 15.67 12.37
N ILE A 45 -7.22 15.15 11.82
CA ILE A 45 -6.29 15.90 10.98
C ILE A 45 -6.99 16.36 9.70
N VAL A 46 -7.73 15.47 9.03
CA VAL A 46 -8.55 15.81 7.86
C VAL A 46 -9.51 16.95 8.20
N GLY A 47 -10.26 16.86 9.31
CA GLY A 47 -11.21 17.89 9.71
C GLY A 47 -10.57 19.26 9.96
N LYS A 48 -9.35 19.30 10.52
CA LYS A 48 -8.61 20.54 10.77
C LYS A 48 -7.97 21.13 9.50
N LEU A 49 -7.46 20.29 8.59
CA LEU A 49 -6.85 20.74 7.32
C LEU A 49 -7.90 21.33 6.37
N VAL A 50 -9.10 20.73 6.31
CA VAL A 50 -10.23 21.27 5.53
C VAL A 50 -10.55 22.71 5.93
N LEU A 51 -10.50 23.02 7.23
CA LEU A 51 -10.82 24.36 7.74
C LEU A 51 -9.69 25.38 7.56
N LYS A 52 -8.42 24.92 7.48
CA LYS A 52 -7.25 25.81 7.53
C LYS A 52 -6.62 26.08 6.16
N THR A 53 -6.71 25.14 5.22
CA THR A 53 -5.84 25.17 4.02
C THR A 53 -6.58 25.34 2.70
N GLY A 54 -7.90 25.13 2.61
CA GLY A 54 -8.68 25.30 1.36
C GLY A 54 -8.22 24.42 0.18
N ASN A 55 -7.15 23.62 0.34
CA ASN A 55 -6.55 22.82 -0.70
C ASN A 55 -7.26 21.47 -0.79
N ARG A 56 -8.27 21.41 -1.67
CA ARG A 56 -9.16 20.24 -1.84
C ARG A 56 -8.40 18.94 -2.17
N LEU A 57 -7.18 19.00 -2.71
CA LEU A 57 -6.40 17.80 -3.06
C LEU A 57 -5.94 17.01 -1.83
N ASP A 58 -5.31 17.69 -0.89
CA ASP A 58 -4.71 17.06 0.29
C ASP A 58 -5.78 16.35 1.12
N ASP A 59 -6.94 16.98 1.27
CA ASP A 59 -8.09 16.41 1.99
C ASP A 59 -8.55 15.07 1.42
N HIS A 60 -8.55 14.92 0.09
CA HIS A 60 -8.96 13.67 -0.55
C HIS A 60 -7.88 12.60 -0.39
N VAL A 61 -6.60 12.95 -0.49
CA VAL A 61 -5.49 12.00 -0.26
C VAL A 61 -5.51 11.50 1.18
N THR A 62 -5.66 12.39 2.17
CA THR A 62 -5.69 11.97 3.58
C THR A 62 -6.91 11.11 3.92
N LYS A 63 -8.08 11.38 3.29
CA LYS A 63 -9.25 10.49 3.39
C LYS A 63 -8.99 9.11 2.79
N LEU A 64 -8.30 9.05 1.65
CA LEU A 64 -7.92 7.78 1.02
C LEU A 64 -6.90 7.01 1.86
N LEU A 65 -5.99 7.69 2.57
CA LEU A 65 -4.92 7.10 3.37
C LEU A 65 -5.43 6.42 4.65
N ARG A 66 -6.60 6.85 5.16
CA ARG A 66 -7.21 6.28 6.38
C ARG A 66 -7.38 4.77 6.29
N THR A 67 -7.92 4.26 5.18
CA THR A 67 -8.24 2.84 5.02
C THR A 67 -6.97 1.96 4.98
N PRO A 68 -5.96 2.25 4.14
CA PRO A 68 -4.70 1.51 4.13
C PRO A 68 -3.98 1.49 5.47
N VAL A 69 -3.91 2.64 6.16
CA VAL A 69 -3.21 2.73 7.46
C VAL A 69 -3.92 1.89 8.51
N TYR A 70 -5.25 1.97 8.60
CA TYR A 70 -6.03 1.16 9.54
C TYR A 70 -5.78 -0.34 9.35
N TRP A 71 -5.88 -0.82 8.10
CA TRP A 71 -5.63 -2.22 7.78
C TRP A 71 -4.17 -2.63 8.00
N THR A 72 -3.22 -1.75 7.72
CA THR A 72 -1.79 -2.03 7.98
C THR A 72 -1.58 -2.35 9.46
N VAL A 73 -2.15 -1.56 10.38
CA VAL A 73 -1.99 -1.78 11.82
C VAL A 73 -2.61 -3.10 12.26
N ILE A 74 -3.80 -3.43 11.79
CA ILE A 74 -4.47 -4.70 12.11
C ILE A 74 -3.65 -5.89 11.58
N LEU A 75 -3.20 -5.81 10.33
CA LEU A 75 -2.45 -6.88 9.69
C LEU A 75 -1.08 -7.09 10.36
N VAL A 76 -0.39 -6.01 10.74
CA VAL A 76 0.86 -6.09 11.51
C VAL A 76 0.63 -6.69 12.89
N GLY A 77 -0.43 -6.29 13.60
CA GLY A 77 -0.79 -6.94 14.86
C GLY A 77 -1.12 -8.43 14.71
N THR A 78 -1.72 -8.81 13.57
CA THR A 78 -2.00 -10.21 13.24
C THR A 78 -0.71 -10.99 12.96
N LEU A 79 0.27 -10.40 12.28
CA LEU A 79 1.60 -11.00 12.08
C LEU A 79 2.29 -11.27 13.42
N MET A 80 2.27 -10.29 14.32
CA MET A 80 2.84 -10.45 15.66
C MET A 80 2.11 -11.58 16.42
N ALA A 81 0.78 -11.64 16.35
CA ALA A 81 0.02 -12.71 16.99
C ALA A 81 0.42 -14.11 16.47
N ILE A 82 0.59 -14.26 15.14
CA ILE A 82 1.04 -15.52 14.51
C ILE A 82 2.40 -15.97 15.05
N GLU A 83 3.34 -15.04 15.22
CA GLU A 83 4.67 -15.34 15.79
C GLU A 83 4.57 -15.79 17.25
N LEU A 84 3.72 -15.14 18.04
CA LEU A 84 3.51 -15.47 19.45
C LEU A 84 2.82 -16.82 19.67
N LEU A 85 1.95 -17.23 18.74
CA LEU A 85 1.22 -18.50 18.78
C LEU A 85 2.12 -19.73 18.52
N GLN A 86 3.39 -19.53 18.13
CA GLN A 86 4.36 -20.60 17.83
C GLN A 86 3.78 -21.67 16.91
N LEU A 87 3.04 -21.23 15.88
CA LEU A 87 2.40 -22.14 14.92
C LEU A 87 3.45 -22.96 14.15
N PRO A 88 3.06 -24.16 13.64
CA PRO A 88 3.91 -24.92 12.74
C PRO A 88 4.44 -24.05 11.59
N ALA A 89 5.71 -24.25 11.21
CA ALA A 89 6.41 -23.39 10.25
C ALA A 89 5.64 -23.21 8.92
N ALA A 90 4.96 -24.24 8.44
CA ALA A 90 4.12 -24.16 7.24
C ALA A 90 2.95 -23.19 7.39
N LEU A 91 2.23 -23.23 8.52
CA LEU A 91 1.10 -22.35 8.82
C LEU A 91 1.58 -20.90 9.02
N SER A 92 2.70 -20.70 9.70
CA SER A 92 3.30 -19.37 9.88
C SER A 92 3.73 -18.77 8.54
N LYS A 93 4.39 -19.55 7.67
CA LYS A 93 4.80 -19.10 6.33
C LYS A 93 3.59 -18.69 5.47
N VAL A 94 2.57 -19.53 5.41
CA VAL A 94 1.35 -19.25 4.63
C VAL A 94 0.60 -18.04 5.20
N GLY A 95 0.50 -17.92 6.53
CA GLY A 95 -0.13 -16.79 7.20
C GLY A 95 0.58 -15.48 6.89
N ARG A 96 1.91 -15.45 7.02
CA ARG A 96 2.74 -14.29 6.71
C ARG A 96 2.65 -13.89 5.24
N GLY A 97 2.81 -14.85 4.31
CA GLY A 97 2.69 -14.60 2.88
C GLY A 97 1.31 -14.03 2.49
N THR A 98 0.24 -14.58 3.07
CA THR A 98 -1.13 -14.11 2.85
C THR A 98 -1.34 -12.69 3.37
N ILE A 99 -0.91 -12.40 4.60
CA ILE A 99 -1.05 -11.07 5.20
C ILE A 99 -0.26 -10.01 4.40
N LEU A 100 0.99 -10.30 4.03
CA LEU A 100 1.79 -9.39 3.24
C LEU A 100 1.19 -9.18 1.84
N SER A 101 0.65 -10.23 1.22
CA SER A 101 -0.05 -10.12 -0.07
C SER A 101 -1.27 -9.20 0.02
N ILE A 102 -2.10 -9.36 1.06
CA ILE A 102 -3.25 -8.47 1.30
C ILE A 102 -2.78 -7.03 1.50
N LEU A 103 -1.71 -6.83 2.28
CA LEU A 103 -1.14 -5.50 2.52
C LEU A 103 -0.70 -4.83 1.21
N ILE A 104 0.02 -5.55 0.34
CA ILE A 104 0.44 -5.06 -0.97
C ILE A 104 -0.77 -4.64 -1.81
N LEU A 105 -1.83 -5.45 -1.87
CA LEU A 105 -3.03 -5.14 -2.66
C LEU A 105 -3.77 -3.90 -2.13
N ILE A 106 -3.86 -3.74 -0.81
CA ILE A 106 -4.46 -2.55 -0.19
C ILE A 106 -3.68 -1.29 -0.59
N TRP A 107 -2.35 -1.33 -0.50
CA TRP A 107 -1.50 -0.21 -0.88
C TRP A 107 -1.50 0.06 -2.38
N ALA A 108 -1.53 -0.97 -3.22
CA ALA A 108 -1.68 -0.85 -4.66
C ALA A 108 -2.96 -0.09 -5.03
N GLY A 109 -4.09 -0.47 -4.42
CA GLY A 109 -5.36 0.22 -4.59
C GLY A 109 -5.31 1.68 -4.15
N PHE A 110 -4.63 1.98 -3.05
CA PHE A 110 -4.40 3.35 -2.59
C PHE A 110 -3.59 4.17 -3.60
N VAL A 111 -2.45 3.66 -4.06
CA VAL A 111 -1.58 4.34 -5.02
C VAL A 111 -2.34 4.64 -6.32
N ILE A 112 -3.10 3.69 -6.85
CA ILE A 112 -3.93 3.91 -8.05
C ILE A 112 -4.94 5.03 -7.82
N ARG A 113 -5.65 5.04 -6.69
CA ARG A 113 -6.66 6.08 -6.40
C ARG A 113 -6.03 7.46 -6.25
N VAL A 114 -4.90 7.55 -5.56
CA VAL A 114 -4.15 8.80 -5.38
C VAL A 114 -3.62 9.30 -6.72
N ALA A 115 -2.99 8.45 -7.52
CA ALA A 115 -2.49 8.82 -8.83
C ALA A 115 -3.61 9.32 -9.77
N ARG A 116 -4.77 8.64 -9.79
CA ARG A 116 -5.95 9.10 -10.55
C ARG A 116 -6.45 10.48 -10.08
N LEU A 117 -6.43 10.73 -8.77
CA LEU A 117 -6.80 12.04 -8.19
C LEU A 117 -5.83 13.15 -8.64
N PHE A 118 -4.52 12.87 -8.63
CA PHE A 118 -3.50 13.80 -9.13
C PHE A 118 -3.70 14.08 -10.63
N ILE A 119 -3.84 13.03 -11.45
CA ILE A 119 -4.06 13.16 -12.90
C ILE A 119 -5.32 13.99 -13.18
N ARG A 120 -6.43 13.71 -12.49
CA ARG A 120 -7.68 14.47 -12.64
C ARG A 120 -7.52 15.94 -12.26
N THR A 121 -6.75 16.24 -11.23
CA THR A 121 -6.58 17.62 -10.79
C THR A 121 -5.64 18.40 -11.70
N MET A 122 -4.62 17.74 -12.25
CA MET A 122 -3.77 18.32 -13.29
C MET A 122 -4.54 18.55 -14.59
N SER A 123 -5.39 17.61 -15.01
CA SER A 123 -6.21 17.78 -16.23
C SER A 123 -7.27 18.88 -16.09
N ALA A 124 -7.84 19.08 -14.89
CA ALA A 124 -8.83 20.12 -14.64
C ALA A 124 -8.24 21.54 -14.60
N ARG A 125 -6.93 21.68 -14.38
CA ARG A 125 -6.22 22.98 -14.37
C ARG A 125 -5.52 23.27 -15.71
N SER A 126 -5.89 22.56 -16.78
CA SER A 126 -5.19 22.64 -18.07
C SER A 126 -5.33 24.00 -18.75
N GLY A 127 -4.33 24.87 -18.58
CA GLY A 127 -4.06 26.00 -19.48
C GLY A 127 -3.39 25.54 -20.79
N ILE A 128 -3.09 26.48 -21.69
CA ILE A 128 -2.58 26.22 -23.06
C ILE A 128 -1.28 25.37 -23.07
N HIS A 129 -0.53 25.29 -21.97
CA HIS A 129 0.75 24.57 -21.84
C HIS A 129 0.72 23.36 -20.87
N SER A 130 -0.45 22.84 -20.48
CA SER A 130 -0.49 21.69 -19.57
C SER A 130 -0.16 20.37 -20.28
N VAL A 131 0.77 19.59 -19.68
CA VAL A 131 1.18 18.25 -20.13
C VAL A 131 0.03 17.23 -20.08
N ILE A 132 -0.89 17.36 -19.12
CA ILE A 132 -2.05 16.48 -18.98
C ILE A 132 -3.31 17.25 -19.40
N ARG A 133 -3.90 16.86 -20.53
CA ARG A 133 -5.15 17.40 -21.04
C ARG A 133 -6.31 16.45 -20.71
N PRO A 134 -7.57 16.92 -20.71
CA PRO A 134 -8.72 16.04 -20.50
C PRO A 134 -8.77 14.85 -21.47
N GLN A 135 -8.33 15.05 -22.72
CA GLN A 135 -8.30 13.99 -23.75
C GLN A 135 -7.20 12.94 -23.50
N THR A 136 -6.10 13.29 -22.82
CA THR A 136 -4.97 12.37 -22.54
C THR A 136 -5.06 11.74 -21.15
N GLN A 137 -5.99 12.19 -20.30
CA GLN A 137 -6.23 11.62 -18.96
C GLN A 137 -6.40 10.08 -18.95
N PRO A 138 -7.17 9.46 -19.87
CA PRO A 138 -7.31 8.00 -19.87
C PRO A 138 -5.98 7.26 -20.08
N LEU A 139 -5.09 7.81 -20.90
CA LEU A 139 -3.78 7.22 -21.20
C LEU A 139 -2.89 7.19 -19.96
N PHE A 140 -2.77 8.32 -19.23
CA PHE A 140 -2.01 8.37 -17.98
C PHE A 140 -2.59 7.43 -16.91
N ASN A 141 -3.92 7.35 -16.79
CA ASN A 141 -4.57 6.43 -15.85
C ASN A 141 -4.23 4.97 -16.17
N ASN A 142 -4.23 4.57 -17.44
CA ASN A 142 -3.90 3.22 -17.85
C ASN A 142 -2.43 2.88 -17.56
N ILE A 143 -1.50 3.81 -17.83
CA ILE A 143 -0.08 3.65 -17.52
C ILE A 143 0.12 3.40 -16.02
N VAL A 144 -0.50 4.22 -15.16
CA VAL A 144 -0.44 4.04 -13.71
C VAL A 144 -0.96 2.67 -13.29
N ILE A 145 -2.09 2.22 -13.84
CA ILE A 145 -2.66 0.91 -13.51
C ILE A 145 -1.69 -0.20 -13.91
N VAL A 146 -1.13 -0.15 -15.13
CA VAL A 146 -0.18 -1.16 -15.62
C VAL A 146 1.05 -1.23 -14.72
N ILE A 147 1.67 -0.09 -14.39
CA ILE A 147 2.86 -0.02 -13.54
C ILE A 147 2.55 -0.55 -12.14
N VAL A 148 1.48 -0.07 -11.51
CA VAL A 148 1.15 -0.47 -10.14
C VAL A 148 0.78 -1.96 -10.07
N VAL A 149 0.01 -2.48 -11.03
CA VAL A 149 -0.34 -3.90 -11.09
C VAL A 149 0.91 -4.75 -11.30
N ALA A 150 1.77 -4.40 -12.26
CA ALA A 150 3.02 -5.11 -12.52
C ALA A 150 3.90 -5.18 -11.27
N LEU A 151 4.10 -4.05 -10.58
CA LEU A 151 4.86 -3.98 -9.34
C LEU A 151 4.20 -4.77 -8.20
N SER A 152 2.87 -4.70 -8.08
CA SER A 152 2.14 -5.42 -7.02
C SER A 152 2.23 -6.93 -7.20
N VAL A 153 2.13 -7.41 -8.45
CA VAL A 153 2.34 -8.82 -8.79
C VAL A 153 3.75 -9.24 -8.38
N TYR A 154 4.77 -8.51 -8.81
CA TYR A 154 6.17 -8.79 -8.43
C TYR A 154 6.34 -8.88 -6.90
N LEU A 155 5.83 -7.89 -6.16
CA LEU A 155 5.96 -7.86 -4.71
C LEU A 155 5.22 -9.02 -4.04
N VAL A 156 4.02 -9.37 -4.52
CA VAL A 156 3.27 -10.52 -4.00
C VAL A 156 4.09 -11.78 -4.17
N PHE A 157 4.54 -12.09 -5.39
CA PHE A 157 5.34 -13.29 -5.63
C PHE A 157 6.65 -13.31 -4.81
N ASN A 158 7.30 -12.15 -4.63
CA ASN A 158 8.47 -12.03 -3.77
C ASN A 158 8.16 -12.36 -2.29
N THR A 159 6.97 -12.06 -1.77
CA THR A 159 6.57 -12.45 -0.41
C THR A 159 6.41 -13.96 -0.22
N TRP A 160 6.29 -14.72 -1.31
CA TRP A 160 6.20 -16.18 -1.30
C TRP A 160 7.54 -16.85 -1.63
N ASP A 161 8.64 -16.09 -1.68
CA ASP A 161 9.98 -16.55 -2.08
C ASP A 161 10.01 -17.14 -3.50
N ILE A 162 9.14 -16.68 -4.40
CA ILE A 162 9.11 -17.15 -5.79
C ILE A 162 10.06 -16.29 -6.62
N ASP A 163 10.99 -16.94 -7.34
CA ASP A 163 11.92 -16.26 -8.23
C ASP A 163 11.17 -15.59 -9.40
N MET A 164 11.27 -14.26 -9.45
CA MET A 164 10.64 -13.42 -10.47
C MET A 164 11.60 -13.01 -11.60
N THR A 165 12.81 -13.56 -11.66
CA THR A 165 13.83 -13.20 -12.66
C THR A 165 13.31 -13.40 -14.08
N ALA A 166 12.68 -14.54 -14.36
CA ALA A 166 12.10 -14.84 -15.68
C ALA A 166 10.95 -13.89 -16.06
N TRP A 167 10.13 -13.51 -15.08
CA TRP A 167 9.04 -12.55 -15.26
C TRP A 167 9.58 -11.15 -15.58
N LEU A 168 10.59 -10.69 -14.83
CA LEU A 168 11.22 -9.38 -15.03
C LEU A 168 11.94 -9.32 -16.39
N ALA A 169 12.64 -10.39 -16.79
CA ALA A 169 13.26 -10.49 -18.11
C ALA A 169 12.21 -10.38 -19.23
N SER A 170 11.08 -11.09 -19.09
CA SER A 170 9.98 -11.07 -20.06
C SER A 170 9.31 -9.69 -20.13
N ALA A 171 9.06 -9.05 -18.99
CA ALA A 171 8.53 -7.68 -18.92
C ALA A 171 9.47 -6.68 -19.59
N GLY A 172 10.79 -6.88 -19.49
CA GLY A 172 11.79 -6.10 -20.21
C GLY A 172 11.65 -6.22 -21.73
N ILE A 173 11.52 -7.44 -22.26
CA ILE A 173 11.32 -7.67 -23.71
C ILE A 173 10.02 -7.02 -24.21
N VAL A 174 8.92 -7.19 -23.47
CA VAL A 174 7.63 -6.55 -23.80
C VAL A 174 7.75 -5.02 -23.75
N GLY A 175 8.44 -4.48 -22.75
CA GLY A 175 8.69 -3.04 -22.63
C GLY A 175 9.47 -2.48 -23.81
N ILE A 176 10.48 -3.19 -24.30
CA ILE A 176 11.25 -2.80 -25.50
C ILE A 176 10.35 -2.83 -26.74
N ALA A 177 9.56 -3.89 -26.93
CA ALA A 177 8.67 -4.01 -28.08
C ALA A 177 7.63 -2.87 -28.11
N VAL A 178 6.99 -2.58 -26.97
CA VAL A 178 6.06 -1.45 -26.83
C VAL A 178 6.76 -0.11 -27.04
N GLY A 179 7.99 0.05 -26.53
CA GLY A 179 8.80 1.25 -26.73
C GLY A 179 9.12 1.51 -28.21
N PHE A 180 9.47 0.46 -28.97
CA PHE A 180 9.67 0.58 -30.40
C PHE A 180 8.38 0.94 -31.15
N ALA A 181 7.25 0.33 -30.78
CA ALA A 181 5.97 0.69 -31.37
C ALA A 181 5.55 2.14 -31.06
N ALA A 182 5.90 2.64 -29.87
CA ALA A 182 5.61 4.02 -29.46
C ALA A 182 6.52 5.06 -30.13
N LYS A 183 7.69 4.65 -30.64
CA LYS A 183 8.70 5.55 -31.25
C LYS A 183 8.08 6.41 -32.35
N ASP A 184 7.39 5.80 -33.30
CA ASP A 184 6.81 6.51 -34.46
C ASP A 184 5.64 7.41 -34.04
N THR A 185 4.89 7.02 -32.99
CA THR A 185 3.79 7.84 -32.44
C THR A 185 4.33 9.09 -31.75
N LEU A 186 5.39 8.96 -30.95
CA LEU A 186 6.01 10.08 -30.25
C LEU A 186 6.74 11.03 -31.22
N ALA A 187 7.41 10.48 -32.23
CA ALA A 187 8.11 11.26 -33.25
C ALA A 187 7.18 12.09 -34.16
N ASN A 188 5.88 11.78 -34.18
CA ASN A 188 4.89 12.53 -34.97
C ASN A 188 4.06 13.50 -34.10
N LEU A 189 4.25 13.49 -32.78
CA LEU A 189 3.61 14.40 -31.81
C LEU A 189 4.52 15.56 -31.37
N PHE A 190 5.81 15.49 -31.69
CA PHE A 190 6.84 16.49 -31.43
C PHE A 190 7.70 16.65 -32.68
#